data_AF-X1B907-F1
#
_entry.id   AF-X1B907-F1
#
_cell.length_a   1.000
_cell.length_b   1.000
_cell.length_c   1.000
_cell.angle_alpha   90.00
_cell.angle_beta   90.00
_cell.angle_gamma   90.00
#
_symmetry.space_group_name_H-M   'P 1'
#
loop_
_entity.id
_entity.type
_entity.pdbx_description
1 polymer ?
#
loop_
_entity_poly.entity_id
_entity_poly.type
_entity_poly.pdbx_seq_one_letter_code
_entity_poly.pdbx_strand_id
1 'polypeptide(L)'
;DVKHECYIVPDVDVKPELVSLMMISETAPADSSDYYYAKKNPLFQQTTVQAFKNAGADVSSIWDLVALGVYFTTAVKCGKIGYGIKSGTIKECS
;
A
#
# COMPACT_ATOMS: atom_id res chain seq x y z
N ASP A 1 11.91 -12.07 -9.78
CA ASP A 1 10.53 -11.53 -10.02
C ASP A 1 10.18 -10.42 -9.03
N VAL A 2 10.99 -10.24 -7.98
CA VAL A 2 10.91 -9.08 -7.09
C VAL A 2 12.29 -8.43 -6.85
N LYS A 3 12.26 -7.18 -6.38
CA LYS A 3 13.36 -6.44 -5.76
C LYS A 3 13.27 -6.57 -4.25
N HIS A 4 14.27 -7.21 -3.64
CA HIS A 4 14.31 -7.39 -2.18
C HIS A 4 14.73 -6.10 -1.46
N GLU A 5 15.46 -5.22 -2.13
CA GLU A 5 15.77 -3.87 -1.65
C GLU A 5 14.52 -2.98 -1.49
N CYS A 6 13.42 -3.36 -2.14
CA CYS A 6 12.11 -2.74 -1.98
C CYS A 6 11.24 -3.44 -0.92
N TYR A 7 11.82 -4.33 -0.10
CA TYR A 7 11.10 -4.92 1.02
C TYR A 7 10.60 -3.82 1.97
N ILE A 8 9.28 -3.78 2.19
CA ILE A 8 8.67 -2.79 3.07
C ILE A 8 7.53 -3.39 3.88
N VAL A 9 7.59 -3.15 5.19
CA VAL A 9 6.44 -3.22 6.09
C VAL A 9 6.06 -1.77 6.38
N PRO A 10 4.77 -1.39 6.30
CA PRO A 10 4.35 -0.04 6.63
C PRO A 10 4.86 0.39 8.02
N ASP A 11 5.67 1.44 8.06
CA ASP A 11 6.08 2.10 9.29
C ASP A 11 5.11 3.25 9.57
N VAL A 12 3.88 2.88 9.92
CA VAL A 12 2.77 3.82 10.17
C VAL A 12 2.18 3.54 11.54
N ASP A 13 2.10 4.59 12.37
CA ASP A 13 1.48 4.51 13.69
C ASP A 13 -0.03 4.64 13.57
N VAL A 14 -0.73 3.52 13.68
CA VAL A 14 -2.19 3.44 13.68
C VAL A 14 -2.67 2.71 14.92
N LYS A 15 -3.77 3.20 15.50
CA LYS A 15 -4.43 2.52 16.62
C LYS A 15 -5.29 1.36 16.10
N PRO A 16 -5.00 0.10 16.43
CA PRO A 16 -5.72 -1.04 15.89
C PRO A 16 -7.24 -0.99 16.13
N GLU A 17 -7.68 -0.45 17.26
CA GLU A 17 -9.08 -0.29 17.62
C GLU A 17 -9.87 0.72 16.76
N LEU A 18 -9.16 1.57 16.00
CA LEU A 18 -9.78 2.53 15.08
C LEU A 18 -9.84 2.02 13.64
N VAL A 19 -9.20 0.88 13.34
CA VAL A 19 -9.22 0.29 12.00
C VAL A 19 -10.56 -0.38 11.75
N SER A 20 -11.30 0.12 10.78
CA SER A 20 -12.60 -0.41 10.34
C SER A 20 -12.49 -1.15 9.00
N LEU A 21 -11.46 -0.84 8.21
CA LEU A 21 -11.22 -1.44 6.90
C LEU A 21 -9.72 -1.61 6.64
N MET A 22 -9.33 -2.75 6.07
CA MET A 22 -7.96 -2.97 5.58
C MET A 22 -7.99 -3.13 4.06
N MET A 23 -7.12 -2.40 3.37
CA MET A 23 -6.88 -2.56 1.95
C MET A 23 -5.50 -3.18 1.72
N ILE A 24 -5.49 -4.34 1.08
CA ILE A 24 -4.30 -5.16 0.86
C ILE A 24 -4.04 -5.25 -0.64
N SER A 25 -3.00 -4.57 -1.11
CA SER A 25 -2.51 -4.72 -2.48
C SER A 25 -1.68 -6.00 -2.65
N GLU A 26 -1.56 -6.49 -3.88
CA GLU A 26 -0.84 -7.72 -4.19
C GLU A 26 0.62 -7.69 -3.68
N THR A 27 1.39 -6.66 -4.07
CA THR A 27 2.83 -6.55 -3.78
C THR A 27 3.24 -5.11 -3.52
N ALA A 28 4.42 -4.91 -2.91
CA ALA A 28 5.10 -3.62 -2.93
C ALA A 28 5.43 -3.18 -4.38
N PRO A 29 5.58 -1.86 -4.63
CA PRO A 29 5.98 -1.31 -5.91
C PRO A 29 7.45 -1.61 -6.22
N ALA A 30 7.82 -1.52 -7.50
CA ALA A 30 9.21 -1.66 -7.96
C ALA A 30 10.12 -0.50 -7.53
N ASP A 31 9.52 0.60 -7.09
CA ASP A 31 10.16 1.79 -6.52
C ASP A 31 9.47 2.09 -5.19
N SER A 32 10.21 2.03 -4.08
CA SER A 32 9.65 2.24 -2.74
C SER A 32 9.06 3.64 -2.53
N SER A 33 9.43 4.62 -3.37
CA SER A 33 8.85 5.97 -3.34
C SER A 33 7.40 6.03 -3.83
N ASP A 34 6.89 4.94 -4.42
CA ASP A 34 5.50 4.81 -4.85
C ASP A 34 4.58 4.13 -3.83
N TYR A 35 5.10 3.73 -2.66
CA TYR A 35 4.31 3.05 -1.63
C TYR A 35 3.25 3.98 -0.98
N TYR A 36 2.23 3.39 -0.33
CA TYR A 36 1.09 4.14 0.25
C TYR A 36 1.47 5.34 1.10
N TYR A 37 2.46 5.16 1.98
CA TYR A 37 2.85 6.16 2.98
C TYR A 37 4.17 6.87 2.62
N ALA A 38 4.66 6.70 1.39
CA ALA A 38 5.87 7.37 0.95
C ALA A 38 5.67 8.89 0.84
N LYS A 39 6.77 9.65 0.93
CA LYS A 39 6.72 11.12 0.83
C LYS A 39 6.48 11.55 -0.63
N LYS A 40 6.05 12.81 -0.80
CA LYS A 40 5.73 13.44 -2.12
C LYS A 40 4.41 12.91 -2.69
N ASN A 41 4.43 12.35 -3.91
CA ASN A 41 3.24 11.94 -4.66
C ASN A 41 3.35 10.47 -5.08
N PRO A 42 3.32 9.50 -4.16
CA PRO A 42 3.41 8.08 -4.51
C PRO A 42 2.23 7.61 -5.36
N LEU A 43 2.49 6.76 -6.35
CA LEU A 43 1.44 6.23 -7.23
C LEU A 43 0.36 5.43 -6.47
N PHE A 44 0.72 4.65 -5.44
CA PHE A 44 -0.27 3.90 -4.66
C PHE A 44 -1.25 4.83 -3.95
N GLN A 45 -0.76 5.92 -3.35
CA GLN A 45 -1.63 6.95 -2.76
C GLN A 45 -2.51 7.60 -3.83
N GLN A 46 -1.93 8.10 -4.92
CA GLN A 46 -2.67 8.85 -5.93
C GLN A 46 -3.87 8.07 -6.47
N THR A 47 -3.63 6.82 -6.86
CA THR A 47 -4.66 5.94 -7.43
C THR A 47 -5.72 5.55 -6.40
N THR A 48 -5.31 5.29 -5.15
CA THR A 48 -6.23 4.93 -4.07
C THR A 48 -7.11 6.10 -3.66
N VAL A 49 -6.53 7.28 -3.43
CA VAL A 49 -7.29 8.49 -3.09
C VAL A 49 -8.25 8.83 -4.22
N GLN A 50 -7.81 8.73 -5.48
CA GLN A 50 -8.70 8.96 -6.63
C GLN A 50 -9.86 7.96 -6.66
N ALA A 51 -9.64 6.68 -6.34
CA ALA A 51 -10.69 5.68 -6.29
C ALA A 51 -11.75 6.00 -5.22
N PHE A 52 -11.32 6.40 -4.02
CA PHE A 52 -12.23 6.83 -2.95
C PHE A 52 -13.01 8.11 -3.32
N LYS A 53 -12.35 9.09 -3.93
CA LYS A 53 -13.01 10.29 -4.48
C LYS A 53 -14.08 9.93 -5.51
N ASN A 54 -13.75 9.05 -6.45
CA ASN A 54 -14.70 8.58 -7.48
C ASN A 54 -15.90 7.84 -6.86
N ALA A 55 -15.73 7.23 -5.69
CA ALA A 55 -16.80 6.62 -4.91
C ALA A 55 -17.61 7.62 -4.06
N GLY A 56 -17.29 8.92 -4.11
CA GLY A 56 -18.00 9.98 -3.41
C GLY A 56 -17.43 10.35 -2.03
N ALA A 57 -16.27 9.84 -1.65
CA ALA A 57 -15.62 10.24 -0.41
C ALA A 57 -14.94 11.62 -0.53
N ASP A 58 -15.14 12.48 0.47
CA ASP A 58 -14.46 13.77 0.58
C ASP A 58 -13.08 13.58 1.25
N VAL A 59 -12.09 13.20 0.44
CA VAL A 59 -10.72 12.92 0.88
C VAL A 59 -9.72 13.55 -0.08
N SER A 60 -8.54 13.93 0.40
CA SER A 60 -7.49 14.58 -0.38
C SER A 60 -6.14 13.85 -0.34
N SER A 61 -5.93 13.00 0.67
CA SER A 61 -4.68 12.30 0.94
C SER A 61 -4.92 10.88 1.50
N ILE A 62 -3.86 10.07 1.55
CA ILE A 62 -3.93 8.76 2.23
C ILE A 62 -4.23 8.91 3.73
N TRP A 63 -3.83 10.02 4.33
CA TRP A 63 -4.02 10.30 5.75
C TRP A 63 -5.47 10.59 6.11
N ASP A 64 -6.24 11.17 5.18
CA ASP A 64 -7.68 11.34 5.35
C ASP A 64 -8.36 9.95 5.41
N LEU A 65 -7.90 9.00 4.61
CA LEU A 65 -8.40 7.63 4.64
C LEU A 65 -7.98 6.89 5.91
N VAL A 66 -6.76 7.12 6.41
CA VAL A 66 -6.34 6.61 7.72
C VAL A 66 -7.21 7.18 8.84
N ALA A 67 -7.55 8.47 8.79
CA ALA A 67 -8.45 9.09 9.76
C ALA A 67 -9.88 8.53 9.71
N LEU A 68 -10.31 8.00 8.56
CA LEU A 68 -11.57 7.26 8.41
C LEU A 68 -11.48 5.79 8.88
N GLY A 69 -10.33 5.35 9.39
CA GLY A 69 -10.12 3.99 9.88
C GLY A 69 -9.67 3.00 8.82
N VAL A 70 -9.11 3.46 7.69
CA VAL A 70 -8.58 2.60 6.64
C VAL A 70 -7.08 2.37 6.81
N TYR A 71 -6.67 1.10 6.91
CA TYR A 71 -5.26 0.72 6.90
C TYR A 71 -4.83 0.12 5.56
N PHE A 72 -3.64 0.47 5.07
CA PHE A 72 -3.13 0.08 3.76
C PHE A 72 -1.86 -0.76 3.89
N THR A 73 -1.81 -1.89 3.19
CA THR A 73 -0.62 -2.74 3.17
C THR A 73 -0.54 -3.54 1.88
N THR A 74 0.47 -4.39 1.76
CA THR A 74 0.64 -5.33 0.65
C THR A 74 0.74 -6.76 1.17
N ALA A 75 0.21 -7.72 0.43
CA ALA A 75 0.31 -9.14 0.78
C ALA A 75 1.74 -9.64 0.66
N VAL A 76 2.48 -9.15 -0.35
CA VAL A 76 3.92 -9.40 -0.51
C VAL A 76 4.70 -8.11 -0.33
N LYS A 77 5.71 -8.15 0.55
CA LYS A 77 6.51 -6.99 0.97
C LYS A 77 7.62 -6.64 0.00
N CYS A 78 8.08 -7.60 -0.80
CA CYS A 78 9.09 -7.37 -1.84
C CYS A 78 8.46 -6.73 -3.09
N GLY A 79 9.19 -5.81 -3.73
CA GLY A 79 8.66 -5.02 -4.85
C GLY A 79 8.62 -5.81 -6.16
N LYS A 80 7.46 -5.94 -6.83
CA LYS A 80 7.38 -6.71 -8.10
C LYS A 80 8.02 -5.97 -9.26
N ILE A 81 8.72 -6.69 -10.14
CA ILE A 81 9.37 -6.10 -11.35
C ILE A 81 8.59 -6.36 -12.65
N GLY A 82 7.64 -7.28 -12.63
CA GLY A 82 6.88 -7.71 -13.79
C GLY A 82 5.39 -7.79 -13.50
N TYR A 83 4.66 -8.46 -14.39
CA TYR A 83 3.20 -8.55 -14.30
C TYR A 83 2.73 -9.28 -13.03
N GLY A 84 3.39 -10.39 -12.68
CA GLY A 84 3.09 -11.17 -11.48
C GLY A 84 4.35 -11.67 -10.78
N ILE A 85 4.14 -12.42 -9.71
CA ILE A 85 5.19 -13.00 -8.85
C ILE A 85 5.11 -14.53 -8.81
N LYS A 86 6.22 -15.17 -8.51
CA LYS A 86 6.29 -16.62 -8.32
C LYS A 86 5.69 -17.01 -6.97
N SER A 87 5.16 -18.23 -6.90
CA SER A 87 4.63 -18.79 -5.64
C SER A 87 5.68 -18.91 -4.54
N GLY A 88 6.96 -19.13 -4.88
CA GLY A 88 8.08 -19.11 -3.93
C GLY A 88 8.22 -17.76 -3.24
N THR A 89 8.12 -16.67 -4.02
CA THR A 89 8.18 -15.29 -3.52
C THR A 89 7.07 -14.97 -2.52
N ILE A 90 5.87 -15.51 -2.73
CA ILE A 90 4.76 -15.35 -1.76
C ILE A 90 5.18 -15.92 -0.40
N LYS A 91 5.85 -17.08 -0.37
CA LYS A 91 6.31 -17.69 0.90
C LYS A 91 7.46 -16.93 1.54
N GLU A 92 8.35 -16.35 0.73
CA GLU A 92 9.57 -15.70 1.20
C GLU A 92 9.35 -14.25 1.66
N CYS A 93 8.36 -13.57 1.07
CA CYS A 93 8.15 -12.14 1.23
C CYS A 93 6.72 -11.77 1.70
N SER A 94 5.92 -12.69 2.24
CA SER A 94 4.60 -12.32 2.83
C SER A 94 4.68 -11.87 4.28
#